data_AF-A0A850SUN0-F1
#
_entry.id   AF-A0A850SUN0-F1
#
_cell.length_a   1.000
_cell.length_b   1.000
_cell.length_c   1.000
_cell.angle_alpha   90.00
_cell.angle_beta   90.00
_cell.angle_gamma   90.00
#
_symmetry.space_group_name_H-M   'P 1'
#
loop_
_entity.id
_entity.type
_entity.pdbx_description
1 polymer ?
#
loop_
_entity_poly.entity_id
_entity_poly.type
_entity_poly.pdbx_seq_one_letter_code
_entity_poly.pdbx_strand_id
1 'polypeptide(L)'
;MRILSCAALAAALVASPVLADETAPPRPDNEAKKSRAAEDLAKKAPHEDDAGRLVGFARRIREEKGCADAAPAFRVVAAMGEGEEAAQHELGECLLELSGNNDIETALFRQEGEFWLTRAAFAGNARAQRKLAMEMASPASPLHNPKGSYMWALIYGKNPTADLYGYKALPATLIPGLRSSLNEADIAEAEAFANDFAPIMLAKYEGPKRDSEKGDRPEFRDGPPGGKRRPGR
;
A
#
# COMPACT_ATOMS: atom_id res chain seq x y z
N MET A 1 2.00 49.06 3.40
CA MET A 1 2.21 49.32 1.96
C MET A 1 2.36 47.99 1.25
N ARG A 2 1.39 47.60 0.41
CA ARG A 2 1.41 46.36 -0.36
C ARG A 2 1.82 46.70 -1.79
N ILE A 3 2.96 46.20 -2.23
CA ILE A 3 3.48 46.38 -3.59
C ILE A 3 2.90 45.25 -4.44
N LEU A 4 1.94 45.58 -5.31
CA LEU A 4 1.50 44.70 -6.41
C LEU A 4 2.62 44.66 -7.44
N SER A 5 3.19 43.48 -7.69
CA SER A 5 4.14 43.24 -8.77
C SER A 5 3.45 42.42 -9.85
N CYS A 6 3.07 43.08 -10.94
CA CYS A 6 2.61 42.46 -12.18
C CYS A 6 3.82 41.86 -12.92
N ALA A 7 3.90 40.53 -13.01
CA ALA A 7 4.83 39.86 -13.90
C ALA A 7 4.06 39.31 -15.10
N ALA A 8 4.36 39.83 -16.28
CA ALA A 8 3.83 39.39 -17.55
C ALA A 8 4.47 38.06 -17.96
N LEU A 9 3.64 37.03 -18.18
CA LEU A 9 4.07 35.75 -18.75
C LEU A 9 4.07 35.85 -20.27
N ALA A 10 5.24 35.72 -20.90
CA ALA A 10 5.39 35.56 -22.33
C ALA A 10 5.20 34.08 -22.70
N ALA A 11 4.17 33.78 -23.49
CA ALA A 11 3.90 32.45 -24.01
C ALA A 11 4.73 32.22 -25.30
N ALA A 12 5.72 31.33 -25.24
CA ALA A 12 6.45 30.86 -26.41
C ALA A 12 5.75 29.61 -26.98
N LEU A 13 5.07 29.79 -28.12
CA LEU A 13 4.49 28.73 -28.93
C LEU A 13 5.59 28.00 -29.70
N VAL A 14 5.92 26.78 -29.29
CA VAL A 14 6.81 25.88 -30.04
C VAL A 14 5.95 24.91 -30.83
N ALA A 15 5.84 25.13 -32.14
CA ALA A 15 5.16 24.23 -33.06
C ALA A 15 6.01 22.98 -33.28
N SER A 16 5.52 21.82 -32.85
CA SER A 16 6.16 20.53 -33.13
C SER A 16 5.65 19.97 -34.47
N PRO A 17 6.51 19.35 -35.29
CA PRO A 17 6.12 18.72 -36.54
C PRO A 17 5.28 17.47 -36.26
N VAL A 18 4.03 17.48 -36.74
CA VAL A 18 3.14 16.31 -36.76
C VAL A 18 3.64 15.38 -37.86
N LEU A 19 4.31 14.29 -37.46
CA LEU A 19 4.50 13.14 -38.34
C LEU A 19 3.18 12.39 -38.37
N ALA A 20 2.53 12.40 -39.54
CA ALA A 20 1.32 11.63 -39.80
C ALA A 20 1.69 10.14 -39.80
N ASP A 21 1.41 9.47 -38.70
CA ASP A 21 1.45 8.01 -38.62
C ASP A 21 0.18 7.48 -39.28
N GLU A 22 0.34 6.71 -40.36
CA GLU A 22 -0.75 6.12 -41.13
C GLU A 22 -1.30 4.92 -40.34
N THR A 23 -2.03 5.22 -39.26
CA THR A 23 -2.71 4.20 -38.45
C THR A 23 -3.83 3.57 -39.28
N ALA A 24 -3.58 2.36 -39.76
CA ALA A 24 -4.62 1.50 -40.30
C ALA A 24 -5.79 1.39 -39.30
N PRO A 25 -7.05 1.50 -39.76
CA PRO A 25 -8.20 1.49 -38.86
C PRO A 25 -8.22 0.17 -38.05
N PRO A 26 -8.40 0.24 -36.72
CA PRO A 26 -8.51 -0.95 -35.90
C PRO A 26 -9.67 -1.81 -36.40
N ARG A 27 -9.40 -3.10 -36.63
CA ARG A 27 -10.42 -4.06 -37.05
C ARG A 27 -11.47 -4.20 -35.91
N PRO A 28 -12.76 -3.97 -36.18
CA PRO A 28 -13.82 -3.86 -35.13
C PRO A 28 -14.03 -5.14 -34.30
N ASP A 29 -13.58 -6.28 -34.82
CA ASP A 29 -13.66 -7.60 -34.20
C ASP A 29 -12.68 -7.80 -33.02
N ASN A 30 -11.65 -6.96 -32.89
CA ASN A 30 -10.70 -7.06 -31.76
C ASN A 30 -11.18 -6.36 -30.47
N GLU A 31 -12.01 -5.33 -30.55
CA GLU A 31 -12.48 -4.62 -29.36
C GLU A 31 -13.52 -5.42 -28.57
N ALA A 32 -14.44 -6.11 -29.26
CA ALA A 32 -15.47 -6.92 -28.62
C ALA A 32 -14.92 -8.16 -27.89
N LYS A 33 -13.80 -8.74 -28.37
CA LYS A 33 -13.12 -9.83 -27.67
C LYS A 33 -12.38 -9.35 -26.43
N LYS A 34 -11.76 -8.17 -26.48
CA LYS A 34 -11.09 -7.56 -25.32
C LYS A 34 -12.09 -7.21 -24.22
N SER A 35 -13.25 -6.66 -24.56
CA SER A 35 -14.26 -6.29 -23.56
C SER A 35 -14.83 -7.52 -22.85
N ARG A 36 -15.13 -8.62 -23.56
CA ARG A 36 -15.60 -9.87 -22.95
C ARG A 36 -14.55 -10.53 -22.05
N ALA A 37 -13.29 -10.57 -22.47
CA ALA A 37 -12.23 -11.16 -21.65
C ALA A 37 -11.99 -10.34 -20.36
N ALA A 38 -12.08 -9.01 -20.44
CA ALA A 38 -12.00 -8.14 -19.27
C ALA A 38 -13.21 -8.32 -18.34
N GLU A 39 -14.41 -8.49 -18.89
CA GLU A 39 -15.64 -8.72 -18.12
C GLU A 39 -15.65 -10.09 -17.42
N ASP A 40 -15.15 -11.14 -18.09
CA ASP A 40 -15.03 -12.48 -17.50
C ASP A 40 -13.94 -12.55 -16.43
N LEU A 41 -12.84 -11.80 -16.59
CA LEU A 41 -11.83 -11.64 -15.54
C LEU A 41 -12.36 -10.84 -14.34
N ALA A 42 -13.26 -9.88 -14.57
CA ALA A 42 -13.92 -9.12 -13.50
C ALA A 42 -14.92 -9.98 -12.70
N LYS A 43 -15.48 -11.04 -13.30
CA LYS A 43 -16.46 -11.94 -12.64
C LYS A 43 -15.81 -13.03 -11.79
N LYS A 44 -14.52 -13.33 -11.97
CA LYS A 44 -13.81 -14.30 -11.12
C LYS A 44 -13.27 -13.61 -9.87
N ALA A 45 -13.76 -14.02 -8.70
CA ALA A 45 -13.15 -13.63 -7.44
C ALA A 45 -11.65 -13.98 -7.45
N PRO A 46 -10.76 -13.08 -6.97
CA PRO A 46 -9.34 -13.38 -6.87
C PRO A 46 -9.12 -14.64 -6.02
N HIS A 47 -8.24 -15.52 -6.47
CA HIS A 47 -7.81 -16.66 -5.67
C HIS A 47 -6.79 -16.21 -4.62
N GLU A 48 -6.73 -16.91 -3.49
CA GLU A 48 -5.76 -16.66 -2.41
C GLU A 48 -4.30 -16.81 -2.87
N ASP A 49 -4.07 -17.57 -3.96
CA ASP A 49 -2.74 -17.74 -4.57
C ASP A 49 -2.32 -16.58 -5.49
N ASP A 50 -3.20 -15.61 -5.74
CA ASP A 50 -2.94 -14.46 -6.62
C ASP A 50 -2.96 -13.15 -5.82
N ALA A 51 -2.04 -13.06 -4.85
CA ALA A 51 -1.92 -11.92 -3.96
C ALA A 51 -1.75 -10.60 -4.74
N GLY A 52 -1.04 -10.62 -5.87
CA GLY A 52 -0.91 -9.47 -6.77
C GLY A 52 -2.25 -8.92 -7.28
N ARG A 53 -3.21 -9.80 -7.62
CA ARG A 53 -4.58 -9.36 -7.97
C ARG A 53 -5.34 -8.79 -6.78
N LEU A 54 -5.18 -9.36 -5.59
CA LEU A 54 -5.82 -8.85 -4.39
C LEU A 54 -5.30 -7.45 -4.02
N VAL A 55 -3.98 -7.22 -4.10
CA VAL A 55 -3.41 -5.87 -3.95
C VAL A 55 -3.95 -4.92 -5.02
N GLY A 56 -3.95 -5.34 -6.29
CA GLY A 56 -4.50 -4.53 -7.38
C GLY A 56 -5.98 -4.17 -7.19
N PHE A 57 -6.77 -5.10 -6.64
CA PHE A 57 -8.16 -4.87 -6.27
C PHE A 57 -8.29 -3.88 -5.10
N ALA A 58 -7.50 -4.04 -4.03
CA ALA A 58 -7.50 -3.14 -2.88
C ALA A 58 -7.10 -1.70 -3.28
N ARG A 59 -6.09 -1.55 -4.14
CA ARG A 59 -5.69 -0.25 -4.71
C ARG A 59 -6.82 0.41 -5.50
N ARG A 60 -7.52 -0.36 -6.34
CA ARG A 60 -8.67 0.15 -7.09
C ARG A 60 -9.78 0.64 -6.16
N ILE A 61 -10.08 -0.11 -5.09
CA ILE A 61 -11.04 0.34 -4.07
C ILE A 61 -10.54 1.64 -3.42
N ARG A 62 -9.25 1.75 -3.07
CA ARG A 62 -8.68 2.97 -2.48
C ARG A 62 -8.86 4.17 -3.41
N GLU A 63 -8.61 4.00 -4.70
CA GLU A 63 -8.77 5.04 -5.71
C GLU A 63 -10.24 5.44 -5.92
N GLU A 64 -11.16 4.47 -5.97
CA GLU A 64 -12.58 4.69 -6.26
C GLU A 64 -13.39 5.17 -5.05
N LYS A 65 -13.08 4.65 -3.86
CA LYS A 65 -13.91 4.78 -2.65
C LYS A 65 -13.14 5.32 -1.43
N GLY A 66 -11.81 5.35 -1.49
CA GLY A 66 -10.97 5.84 -0.40
C GLY A 66 -10.49 4.74 0.56
N CYS A 67 -9.72 5.18 1.55
CA CYS A 67 -9.00 4.29 2.47
C CYS A 67 -9.90 3.45 3.36
N ALA A 68 -11.08 3.97 3.75
CA ALA A 68 -11.99 3.26 4.66
C ALA A 68 -12.51 1.96 4.03
N ASP A 69 -12.91 2.02 2.77
CA ASP A 69 -13.39 0.86 2.00
C ASP A 69 -12.25 -0.09 1.60
N ALA A 70 -11.04 0.43 1.38
CA ALA A 70 -9.90 -0.37 0.94
C ALA A 70 -9.22 -1.15 2.08
N ALA A 71 -9.21 -0.59 3.30
CA ALA A 71 -8.49 -1.15 4.43
C ALA A 71 -8.85 -2.62 4.73
N PRO A 72 -10.12 -3.08 4.69
CA PRO A 72 -10.45 -4.49 4.87
C PRO A 72 -9.78 -5.41 3.84
N ALA A 73 -9.71 -5.01 2.57
CA ALA A 73 -9.04 -5.81 1.53
C ALA A 73 -7.52 -5.84 1.76
N PHE A 74 -6.92 -4.71 2.10
CA PHE A 74 -5.49 -4.65 2.44
C PHE A 74 -5.16 -5.49 3.68
N ARG A 75 -6.01 -5.53 4.72
CA ARG A 75 -5.80 -6.38 5.91
C ARG A 75 -5.67 -7.86 5.55
N VAL A 76 -6.48 -8.35 4.62
CA VAL A 76 -6.41 -9.75 4.16
C VAL A 76 -5.05 -10.04 3.52
N VAL A 77 -4.60 -9.17 2.62
CA VAL A 77 -3.35 -9.41 1.88
C VAL A 77 -2.12 -9.18 2.75
N ALA A 78 -2.10 -8.10 3.53
CA ALA A 78 -1.00 -7.77 4.44
C ALA A 78 -0.73 -8.90 5.45
N ALA A 79 -1.76 -9.66 5.83
CA ALA A 79 -1.66 -10.80 6.73
C ALA A 79 -1.05 -12.07 6.09
N MET A 80 -0.89 -12.13 4.76
CA MET A 80 -0.30 -13.29 4.06
C MET A 80 1.23 -13.39 4.24
N GLY A 81 1.87 -12.39 4.85
CA GLY A 81 3.26 -12.47 5.31
C GLY A 81 4.28 -12.03 4.27
N GLU A 82 5.28 -12.89 4.02
CA GLU A 82 6.40 -12.63 3.10
C GLU A 82 5.93 -12.23 1.69
N GLY A 83 6.54 -11.18 1.12
CA GLY A 83 6.23 -10.71 -0.24
C GLY A 83 5.07 -9.72 -0.31
N GLU A 84 4.34 -9.53 0.79
CA GLU A 84 3.21 -8.60 0.88
C GLU A 84 3.55 -7.29 1.60
N GLU A 85 4.83 -6.92 1.64
CA GLU A 85 5.30 -5.67 2.28
C GLU A 85 4.70 -4.43 1.61
N ALA A 86 4.37 -4.51 0.31
CA ALA A 86 3.66 -3.45 -0.39
C ALA A 86 2.23 -3.27 0.14
N ALA A 87 1.52 -4.37 0.41
CA ALA A 87 0.17 -4.32 0.99
C ALA A 87 0.22 -3.84 2.44
N GLN A 88 1.21 -4.27 3.22
CA GLN A 88 1.44 -3.80 4.59
C GLN A 88 1.71 -2.29 4.64
N HIS A 89 2.56 -1.79 3.73
CA HIS A 89 2.80 -0.36 3.57
C HIS A 89 1.50 0.41 3.28
N GLU A 90 0.74 -0.03 2.28
CA GLU A 90 -0.47 0.66 1.84
C GLU A 90 -1.59 0.60 2.88
N LEU A 91 -1.72 -0.53 3.60
CA LEU A 91 -2.58 -0.65 4.77
C LEU A 91 -2.20 0.37 5.84
N GLY A 92 -0.91 0.44 6.16
CA GLY A 92 -0.37 1.37 7.13
C GLY A 92 -0.70 2.82 6.80
N GLU A 93 -0.49 3.23 5.55
CA GLU A 93 -0.89 4.56 5.07
C GLU A 93 -2.40 4.81 5.19
N CYS A 94 -3.22 3.87 4.71
CA CYS A 94 -4.68 3.99 4.80
C CYS A 94 -5.11 4.23 6.25
N LEU A 95 -4.61 3.42 7.18
CA LEU A 95 -4.96 3.51 8.61
C LEU A 95 -4.51 4.82 9.26
N LEU A 96 -3.39 5.40 8.82
CA LEU A 96 -2.96 6.74 9.26
C LEU A 96 -3.82 7.87 8.68
N GLU A 97 -4.60 7.64 7.63
CA GLU A 97 -5.53 8.62 7.05
C GLU A 97 -6.95 8.51 7.65
N LEU A 98 -7.35 7.37 8.20
CA LEU A 98 -8.69 7.17 8.74
C LEU A 98 -8.96 8.01 10.00
N SER A 99 -10.21 8.42 10.17
CA SER A 99 -10.74 8.92 11.44
C SER A 99 -11.79 7.93 11.93
N GLY A 100 -11.69 7.53 13.20
CA GLY A 100 -12.70 6.70 13.85
C GLY A 100 -13.94 7.50 14.23
N ASN A 101 -14.96 6.82 14.74
CA ASN A 101 -16.17 7.44 15.27
C ASN A 101 -15.92 8.23 16.56
N ASN A 102 -14.77 8.01 17.19
CA ASN A 102 -14.28 8.71 18.37
C ASN A 102 -12.73 8.70 18.41
N ASP A 103 -12.16 9.40 19.39
CA ASP A 103 -10.71 9.52 19.54
C ASP A 103 -10.02 8.18 19.84
N ILE A 104 -10.70 7.27 20.56
CA ILE A 104 -10.15 5.94 20.89
C ILE A 104 -10.00 5.12 19.62
N GLU A 105 -11.03 5.07 18.78
CA GLU A 105 -10.98 4.34 17.51
C GLU A 105 -9.96 4.96 16.55
N THR A 106 -9.85 6.29 16.51
CA THR A 106 -8.80 6.97 15.74
C THR A 106 -7.41 6.58 16.23
N ALA A 107 -7.18 6.57 17.55
CA ALA A 107 -5.90 6.15 18.13
C ALA A 107 -5.57 4.68 17.81
N LEU A 108 -6.57 3.78 17.81
CA LEU A 108 -6.40 2.39 17.41
C LEU A 108 -5.98 2.27 15.93
N PHE A 109 -6.58 3.04 15.01
CA PHE A 109 -6.11 3.07 13.63
C PHE A 109 -4.68 3.59 13.51
N ARG A 110 -4.27 4.59 14.31
CA ARG A 110 -2.88 5.08 14.31
C ARG A 110 -1.89 4.03 14.78
N GLN A 111 -2.21 3.31 15.86
CA GLN A 111 -1.38 2.21 16.37
C GLN A 111 -1.29 1.06 15.38
N GLU A 112 -2.42 0.65 14.77
CA GLU A 112 -2.43 -0.39 13.75
C GLU A 112 -1.64 0.07 12.50
N GLY A 113 -1.78 1.34 12.10
CA GLY A 113 -1.06 1.91 10.97
C GLY A 113 0.45 1.93 11.18
N GLU A 114 0.91 2.35 12.37
CA GLU A 114 2.32 2.27 12.77
C GLU A 114 2.82 0.83 12.71
N PHE A 115 2.07 -0.12 13.31
CA PHE A 115 2.45 -1.53 13.32
C PHE A 115 2.71 -2.08 11.91
N TRP A 116 1.81 -1.83 10.96
CA TRP A 116 1.97 -2.33 9.59
C TRP A 116 3.10 -1.61 8.82
N LEU A 117 3.27 -0.30 9.01
CA LEU A 117 4.40 0.43 8.43
C LEU A 117 5.73 -0.08 8.97
N THR A 118 5.84 -0.27 10.29
CA THR A 118 7.04 -0.80 10.94
C THR A 118 7.37 -2.18 10.41
N ARG A 119 6.40 -3.09 10.28
CA ARG A 119 6.63 -4.41 9.68
C ARG A 119 7.16 -4.33 8.26
N ALA A 120 6.51 -3.55 7.38
CA ALA A 120 6.97 -3.37 6.02
C ALA A 120 8.39 -2.76 5.96
N ALA A 121 8.68 -1.79 6.84
CA ALA A 121 9.99 -1.14 6.91
C ALA A 121 11.10 -2.09 7.36
N PHE A 122 10.83 -2.95 8.35
CA PHE A 122 11.73 -4.02 8.78
C PHE A 122 11.97 -5.05 7.67
N ALA A 123 10.97 -5.36 6.85
CA ALA A 123 11.11 -6.22 5.69
C ALA A 123 11.80 -5.52 4.48
N GLY A 124 12.35 -4.32 4.67
CA GLY A 124 13.15 -3.63 3.66
C GLY A 124 12.35 -2.77 2.67
N ASN A 125 11.04 -2.59 2.86
CA ASN A 125 10.23 -1.76 1.99
C ASN A 125 10.63 -0.27 2.13
N ALA A 126 11.29 0.27 1.10
CA ALA A 126 11.78 1.65 1.10
C ALA A 126 10.66 2.69 1.26
N ARG A 127 9.45 2.46 0.72
CA ARG A 127 8.32 3.40 0.89
C ARG A 127 7.90 3.48 2.35
N ALA A 128 7.84 2.34 3.04
CA ALA A 128 7.53 2.29 4.47
C ALA A 128 8.61 2.92 5.35
N GLN A 129 9.89 2.65 5.08
CA GLN A 129 11.00 3.30 5.79
C GLN A 129 10.94 4.82 5.65
N ARG A 130 10.71 5.32 4.42
CA ARG A 130 10.52 6.75 4.16
C ARG A 130 9.32 7.32 4.91
N LYS A 131 8.18 6.63 4.87
CA LYS A 131 6.95 7.07 5.52
C LYS A 131 7.14 7.18 7.03
N LEU A 132 7.72 6.17 7.68
CA LEU A 132 8.04 6.23 9.11
C LEU A 132 9.00 7.36 9.45
N ALA A 133 10.07 7.55 8.67
CA ALA A 133 11.01 8.64 8.87
C ALA A 133 10.28 10.00 8.88
N MET A 134 9.36 10.22 7.94
CA MET A 134 8.60 11.48 7.83
C MET A 134 7.54 11.64 8.92
N GLU A 135 6.78 10.59 9.24
CA GLU A 135 5.72 10.65 10.27
C GLU A 135 6.33 10.87 11.66
N MET A 136 7.37 10.10 12.00
CA MET A 136 8.02 10.20 13.30
C MET A 136 8.77 11.53 13.49
N ALA A 137 9.19 12.20 12.42
CA ALA A 137 9.86 13.50 12.49
C ALA A 137 8.92 14.64 12.93
N SER A 138 7.64 14.54 12.61
CA SER A 138 6.68 15.63 12.77
C SER A 138 6.18 15.71 14.22
N PRO A 139 6.37 16.83 14.94
CA PRO A 139 5.84 17.00 16.30
C PRO A 139 4.31 16.96 16.38
N ALA A 140 3.63 17.19 15.26
CA ALA A 140 2.17 17.12 15.17
C ALA A 140 1.66 15.70 14.86
N SER A 141 2.54 14.77 14.46
CA SER A 141 2.14 13.39 14.18
C SER A 141 1.92 12.66 15.51
N PRO A 142 0.88 11.81 15.63
CA PRO A 142 0.73 10.93 16.78
C PRO A 142 1.88 9.92 16.90
N LEU A 143 2.66 9.74 15.84
CA LEU A 143 3.83 8.86 15.81
C LEU A 143 5.14 9.59 16.14
N HIS A 144 5.09 10.83 16.65
CA HIS A 144 6.29 11.63 16.86
C HIS A 144 7.33 10.90 17.72
N ASN A 145 8.48 10.62 17.11
CA ASN A 145 9.62 9.95 17.73
C ASN A 145 10.90 10.37 16.96
N PRO A 146 11.58 11.45 17.37
CA PRO A 146 12.71 11.99 16.61
C PRO A 146 13.88 11.00 16.50
N LYS A 147 14.12 10.15 17.52
CA LYS A 147 15.14 9.11 17.46
C LYS A 147 14.80 8.04 16.42
N GLY A 148 13.57 7.52 16.46
CA GLY A 148 13.08 6.55 15.48
C GLY A 148 13.07 7.11 14.06
N SER A 149 12.71 8.40 13.91
CA SER A 149 12.79 9.11 12.63
C SER A 149 14.21 9.15 12.09
N TYR A 150 15.19 9.49 12.94
CA TYR A 150 16.60 9.56 12.55
C TYR A 150 17.12 8.19 12.10
N MET A 151 16.82 7.14 12.88
CA MET A 151 17.13 5.75 12.57
C MET A 151 16.59 5.32 11.19
N TRP A 152 15.28 5.51 10.94
CA TRP A 152 14.68 5.13 9.65
C TRP A 152 15.16 5.99 8.49
N ALA A 153 15.50 7.27 8.73
CA ALA A 153 16.08 8.14 7.72
C ALA A 153 17.46 7.65 7.24
N LEU A 154 18.30 7.18 8.18
CA LEU A 154 19.59 6.59 7.87
C LEU A 154 19.46 5.28 7.08
N ILE A 155 18.53 4.42 7.46
CA ILE A 155 18.26 3.15 6.76
C ILE A 155 17.74 3.41 5.35
N TYR A 156 16.77 4.31 5.20
CA TYR A 156 16.22 4.67 3.88
C TYR A 156 17.30 5.21 2.95
N GLY A 157 18.20 6.08 3.46
CA GLY A 157 19.30 6.64 2.67
C GLY A 157 20.31 5.61 2.16
N LYS A 158 20.34 4.40 2.73
CA LYS A 158 21.18 3.28 2.29
C LYS A 158 20.40 2.21 1.53
N ASN A 159 19.08 2.34 1.37
CA ASN A 159 18.24 1.31 0.79
C ASN A 159 18.36 1.32 -0.75
N PRO A 160 18.91 0.27 -1.39
CA PRO A 160 19.11 0.24 -2.84
C PRO A 160 17.81 0.22 -3.64
N THR A 161 16.70 -0.25 -3.03
CA THR A 161 15.39 -0.26 -3.70
C THR A 161 14.81 1.14 -3.85
N ALA A 162 15.21 2.10 -3.01
CA ALA A 162 14.77 3.49 -3.13
C ALA A 162 15.24 4.10 -4.45
N ASP A 163 16.51 3.91 -4.78
CA ASP A 163 17.10 4.39 -6.04
C ASP A 163 16.58 3.61 -7.24
N LEU A 164 16.49 2.27 -7.12
CA LEU A 164 16.03 1.40 -8.21
C LEU A 164 14.64 1.77 -8.72
N TYR A 165 13.70 2.09 -7.82
CA TYR A 165 12.33 2.46 -8.16
C TYR A 165 12.09 3.97 -8.23
N GLY A 166 13.14 4.79 -8.07
CA GLY A 166 13.04 6.26 -8.16
C GLY A 166 12.16 6.87 -7.07
N TYR A 167 12.16 6.31 -5.86
CA TYR A 167 11.39 6.86 -4.76
C TYR A 167 11.92 8.23 -4.33
N LYS A 168 11.01 9.11 -3.91
CA LYS A 168 11.33 10.50 -3.56
C LYS A 168 12.36 10.55 -2.43
N ALA A 169 13.44 11.30 -2.60
CA ALA A 169 14.41 11.54 -1.53
C ALA A 169 13.75 12.12 -0.26
N LEU A 170 14.38 11.89 0.89
CA LEU A 170 14.05 12.61 2.11
C LEU A 170 14.41 14.11 1.94
N PRO A 171 13.71 15.04 2.63
CA PRO A 171 14.14 16.43 2.65
C PRO A 171 15.60 16.53 3.11
N ALA A 172 16.43 17.28 2.38
CA ALA A 172 17.86 17.38 2.66
C ALA A 172 18.16 17.93 4.08
N THR A 173 17.21 18.66 4.67
CA THR A 173 17.29 19.22 6.02
C THR A 173 16.86 18.25 7.12
N LEU A 174 16.24 17.11 6.79
CA LEU A 174 15.65 16.19 7.77
C LEU A 174 16.74 15.59 8.68
N ILE A 175 17.75 14.96 8.10
CA ILE A 175 18.84 14.30 8.86
C ILE A 175 19.63 15.31 9.70
N PRO A 176 20.12 16.45 9.16
CA PRO A 176 20.78 17.48 9.98
C PRO A 176 19.88 18.05 11.09
N GLY A 177 18.59 18.27 10.78
CA GLY A 177 17.62 18.78 11.75
C GLY A 177 17.40 17.83 12.91
N LEU A 178 17.16 16.55 12.64
CA LEU A 178 17.00 15.51 13.66
C LEU A 178 18.29 15.33 14.48
N ARG A 179 19.45 15.31 13.83
CA ARG A 179 20.73 15.20 14.55
C ARG A 179 20.93 16.36 15.53
N SER A 180 20.52 17.58 15.16
CA SER A 180 20.65 18.75 16.04
C SER A 180 19.68 18.77 17.22
N SER A 181 18.59 17.98 17.18
CA SER A 181 17.58 17.92 18.25
C SER A 181 17.74 16.73 19.19
N LEU A 182 18.62 15.77 18.85
CA LEU A 182 18.90 14.59 19.66
C LEU A 182 20.16 14.79 20.51
N ASN A 183 20.25 14.05 21.61
CA ASN A 183 21.49 13.95 22.38
C ASN A 183 22.45 12.92 21.74
N GLU A 184 23.73 12.98 22.11
CA GLU A 184 24.78 12.10 21.54
C GLU A 184 24.51 10.61 21.74
N ALA A 185 23.86 10.21 22.84
CA ALA A 185 23.55 8.80 23.11
C ALA A 185 22.48 8.27 22.14
N ASP A 186 21.41 9.03 21.92
CA ASP A 186 20.35 8.67 20.97
C ASP A 186 20.86 8.66 19.52
N ILE A 187 21.76 9.58 19.15
CA ILE A 187 22.44 9.60 17.85
C ILE A 187 23.24 8.31 17.67
N ALA A 188 24.09 7.97 18.65
CA ALA A 188 24.93 6.78 18.59
C ALA A 188 24.11 5.48 18.50
N GLU A 189 23.02 5.37 19.27
CA GLU A 189 22.12 4.21 19.22
C GLU A 189 21.47 4.06 17.84
N ALA A 190 20.95 5.16 17.27
CA ALA A 190 20.30 5.14 15.96
C ALA A 190 21.27 4.85 14.81
N GLU A 191 22.50 5.41 14.86
CA GLU A 191 23.55 5.13 13.89
C GLU A 191 24.01 3.68 13.97
N ALA A 192 24.21 3.13 15.18
CA ALA A 192 24.55 1.73 15.38
C ALA A 192 23.46 0.81 14.80
N PHE A 193 22.19 1.04 15.15
CA PHE A 193 21.08 0.27 14.60
C PHE A 193 21.03 0.34 13.07
N ALA A 194 21.17 1.53 12.48
CA ALA A 194 21.11 1.71 11.03
C ALA A 194 22.34 1.13 10.29
N ASN A 195 23.46 0.91 10.99
CA ASN A 195 24.63 0.23 10.44
C ASN A 195 24.46 -1.30 10.47
N ASP A 196 23.85 -1.83 11.52
CA ASP A 196 23.62 -3.27 11.72
C ASP A 196 22.30 -3.77 11.09
N PHE A 197 21.49 -2.85 10.55
CA PHE A 197 20.19 -3.19 9.99
C PHE A 197 20.30 -4.19 8.84
N ALA A 198 19.61 -5.32 9.01
CA ALA A 198 19.34 -6.29 7.95
C ALA A 198 17.82 -6.47 7.82
N PRO A 199 17.27 -6.56 6.59
CA PRO A 199 15.85 -6.81 6.41
C PRO A 199 15.40 -8.11 7.09
N ILE A 200 14.29 -8.04 7.82
CA ILE A 200 13.65 -9.18 8.47
C ILE A 200 12.42 -9.54 7.66
N MET A 201 12.52 -10.61 6.87
CA MET A 201 11.40 -11.15 6.11
C MET A 201 10.43 -11.84 7.07
N LEU A 202 9.13 -11.64 6.83
CA LEU A 202 8.11 -12.36 7.58
C LEU A 202 8.06 -13.81 7.13
N ALA A 203 7.54 -14.70 7.98
CA ALA A 203 7.18 -16.02 7.52
C ALA A 203 6.05 -15.91 6.48
N LYS A 204 6.19 -16.65 5.39
CA LYS A 204 5.09 -16.86 4.45
C LYS A 204 3.92 -17.51 5.16
N TYR A 205 2.71 -17.01 4.93
CA TYR A 205 1.50 -17.64 5.44
C TYR A 205 1.27 -18.96 4.70
N GLU A 206 1.26 -20.07 5.45
CA GLU A 206 0.83 -21.37 4.97
C GLU A 206 -0.61 -21.59 5.43
N GLY A 207 -1.55 -21.45 4.49
CA GLY A 207 -2.94 -21.76 4.75
C GLY A 207 -3.13 -23.22 5.16
N PRO A 208 -4.21 -23.55 5.90
CA PRO A 208 -4.52 -24.93 6.23
C PRO A 208 -4.62 -25.74 4.94
N LYS A 209 -3.89 -26.86 4.88
CA LYS A 209 -3.98 -27.80 3.75
C LYS A 209 -5.44 -28.24 3.66
N ARG A 210 -6.13 -27.87 2.58
CA ARG A 210 -7.46 -28.42 2.31
C ARG A 210 -7.27 -29.92 2.10
N ASP A 211 -7.95 -30.75 2.88
CA ASP A 211 -7.98 -32.22 2.72
C ASP A 211 -8.72 -32.64 1.43
N SER A 212 -8.56 -31.91 0.32
CA SER A 212 -9.27 -32.09 -0.93
C SER A 212 -8.81 -33.33 -1.72
N GLU A 213 -7.85 -34.11 -1.23
CA GLU A 213 -7.32 -35.29 -1.93
C GLU A 213 -7.78 -36.64 -1.39
N LYS A 214 -8.53 -36.70 -0.29
CA LYS A 214 -9.16 -37.97 0.13
C LYS A 214 -10.67 -37.93 -0.10
N GLY A 215 -11.04 -38.09 -1.37
CA GLY A 215 -11.86 -39.20 -1.86
C GLY A 215 -13.27 -39.47 -1.30
N ASP A 216 -13.65 -38.94 -0.15
CA ASP A 216 -14.99 -39.07 0.42
C ASP A 216 -15.57 -37.68 0.53
N ARG A 217 -15.94 -37.08 -0.61
CA ARG A 217 -17.05 -36.13 -0.54
C ARG A 217 -18.19 -36.97 0.02
N PRO A 218 -18.71 -36.71 1.24
CA PRO A 218 -19.97 -37.30 1.62
C PRO A 218 -20.89 -36.96 0.46
N GLU A 219 -21.42 -37.99 -0.21
CA GLU A 219 -22.49 -37.78 -1.17
C GLU A 219 -23.45 -36.85 -0.43
N PHE A 220 -23.58 -35.62 -0.93
CA PHE A 220 -24.68 -34.74 -0.54
C PHE A 220 -25.90 -35.44 -1.12
N ARG A 221 -26.29 -36.54 -0.45
CA ARG A 221 -27.48 -37.32 -0.69
C ARG A 221 -28.58 -36.33 -0.57
N ASP A 222 -29.15 -36.04 -1.73
CA ASP A 222 -30.49 -35.56 -1.99
C ASP A 222 -31.01 -34.59 -0.93
N GLY A 223 -31.12 -33.33 -1.35
CA GLY A 223 -31.69 -32.24 -0.58
C GLY A 223 -32.96 -32.63 0.19
N PRO A 224 -33.31 -31.86 1.23
CA PRO A 224 -34.33 -32.21 2.21
C PRO A 224 -35.60 -32.75 1.52
N PRO A 225 -36.03 -33.98 1.84
CA PRO A 225 -37.17 -34.57 1.18
C PRO A 225 -38.41 -33.77 1.56
N GLY A 226 -39.03 -33.14 0.56
CA GLY A 226 -40.43 -32.72 0.66
C GLY A 226 -40.68 -31.36 1.32
N GLY A 227 -40.21 -30.29 0.69
CA GLY A 227 -40.90 -28.99 0.79
C GLY A 227 -42.22 -29.04 0.02
N LYS A 228 -43.31 -29.48 0.67
CA LYS A 228 -44.67 -29.42 0.11
C LYS A 228 -45.00 -27.97 -0.27
N ARG A 229 -45.14 -27.69 -1.57
CA ARG A 229 -45.70 -26.44 -2.09
C ARG A 229 -47.10 -26.24 -1.52
N ARG A 230 -47.29 -25.22 -0.67
CA ARG A 230 -48.64 -24.77 -0.28
C ARG A 230 -49.31 -24.12 -1.49
N PRO A 231 -50.57 -24.46 -1.82
CA PRO A 231 -51.35 -23.72 -2.81
C PRO A 231 -51.68 -22.33 -2.27
N GLY A 232 -51.54 -21.32 -3.13
CA GLY A 232 -51.91 -19.94 -2.82
C GLY A 232 -53.42 -19.79 -2.57
N ARG A 233 -53.74 -18.80 -1.73
CA ARG A 233 -55.05 -18.19 -1.59
C ARG A 233 -55.00 -16.79 -2.19
#